data_AF-A0A851UNJ7-F1
#
_entry.id   AF-A0A851UNJ7-F1
#
_cell.length_a   1.000
_cell.length_b   1.000
_cell.length_c   1.000
_cell.angle_alpha   90.00
_cell.angle_beta   90.00
_cell.angle_gamma   90.00
#
_symmetry.space_group_name_H-M   'P 1'
#
loop_
_entity.id
_entity.type
_entity.pdbx_description
1 polymer ?
#
loop_
_entity_poly.entity_id
_entity_poly.type
_entity_poly.pdbx_seq_one_letter_code
_entity_poly.pdbx_strand_id
1 'polypeptide(L)'
;MNSPEQPLPSFDEVLLCTPQTSAEQVGLFLRRCLIPCHGGDKIYTMLYADELSYEVSCWAEELFQRLQGYNSSYRLIILCNCERENSYLPSAFSHCKVHMIPQRPRAEMEQYLQRHFQVAQPSGSAAAVFREHMSVGIVSSKRAGMGK
;
A
#
# COMPACT_ATOMS: atom_id res chain seq x y z
N MET A 1 0.82 -8.63 -7.67
CA MET A 1 0.61 -9.51 -8.84
C MET A 1 1.85 -9.81 -9.69
N ASN A 2 2.90 -8.97 -9.76
CA ASN A 2 4.11 -9.33 -10.52
C ASN A 2 4.88 -10.51 -9.91
N SER A 3 4.69 -10.75 -8.61
CA SER A 3 5.12 -11.95 -7.89
C SER A 3 3.87 -12.64 -7.32
N PRO A 4 3.20 -13.55 -8.07
CA PRO A 4 1.89 -14.07 -7.68
C PRO A 4 1.91 -15.02 -6.48
N GLU A 5 3.08 -15.58 -6.14
CA GLU A 5 3.22 -16.53 -5.03
C GLU A 5 3.68 -15.86 -3.73
N GLN A 6 4.11 -14.60 -3.80
CA GLN A 6 4.49 -13.85 -2.60
C GLN A 6 3.26 -13.45 -1.80
N PRO A 7 3.35 -13.40 -0.46
CA PRO A 7 2.24 -12.99 0.40
C PRO A 7 1.79 -11.57 0.07
N LEU A 8 0.54 -11.26 0.43
CA LEU A 8 0.03 -9.89 0.35
C LEU A 8 0.87 -8.96 1.24
N PRO A 9 1.03 -7.69 0.83
CA PRO A 9 1.86 -6.77 1.58
C PRO A 9 1.25 -6.46 2.96
N SER A 10 2.13 -6.16 3.90
CA SER A 10 1.77 -5.82 5.28
C SER A 10 2.00 -4.33 5.57
N PHE A 11 1.68 -3.89 6.79
CA PHE A 11 1.80 -2.50 7.25
C PHE A 11 3.24 -1.97 7.25
N ASP A 12 4.25 -2.85 7.18
CA ASP A 12 5.65 -2.46 7.03
C ASP A 12 6.01 -2.06 5.60
N GLU A 13 5.24 -2.54 4.61
CA GLU A 13 5.46 -2.32 3.18
C GLU A 13 4.49 -1.29 2.60
N VAL A 14 3.28 -1.17 3.14
CA VAL A 14 2.27 -0.23 2.64
C VAL A 14 1.83 0.72 3.75
N LEU A 15 1.98 2.01 3.51
CA LEU A 15 1.47 3.09 4.36
C LEU A 15 0.28 3.77 3.68
N LEU A 16 -0.91 3.62 4.28
CA LEU A 16 -2.10 4.39 3.92
C LEU A 16 -2.04 5.76 4.60
N CYS A 17 -1.77 6.80 3.82
CA CYS A 17 -1.70 8.16 4.32
C CYS A 17 -3.11 8.73 4.49
N THR A 18 -3.28 9.47 5.58
CA THR A 18 -4.49 10.19 5.95
C THR A 18 -4.09 11.56 6.51
N PRO A 19 -5.03 12.51 6.65
CA PRO A 19 -4.73 13.81 7.26
C PRO A 19 -4.24 13.73 8.71
N GLN A 20 -4.47 12.60 9.40
CA GLN A 20 -4.02 12.35 10.78
C GLN A 20 -2.72 11.55 10.86
N THR A 21 -2.12 11.17 9.72
CA THR A 21 -0.87 10.41 9.71
C THR A 21 0.26 11.27 10.27
N SER A 22 0.97 10.74 11.27
CA SER A 22 2.00 11.50 11.99
C SER A 22 3.36 11.48 11.27
N ALA A 23 4.20 12.48 11.53
CA ALA A 23 5.59 12.49 11.07
C ALA A 23 6.37 11.24 11.53
N GLU A 24 6.08 10.73 12.73
CA GLU A 24 6.72 9.51 13.23
C GLU A 24 6.39 8.30 12.34
N GLN A 25 5.11 8.10 11.98
CA GLN A 25 4.69 7.00 11.12
C GLN A 25 5.38 7.05 9.76
N VAL A 26 5.38 8.22 9.11
CA VAL A 26 6.07 8.43 7.83
C VAL A 26 7.58 8.22 7.99
N GLY A 27 8.15 8.66 9.10
CA GLY A 27 9.57 8.53 9.40
C GLY A 27 10.03 7.10 9.56
N LEU A 28 9.29 6.31 10.33
CA LEU A 28 9.54 4.88 10.49
C LEU A 28 9.43 4.15 9.14
N PHE A 29 8.44 4.53 8.33
CA PHE A 29 8.25 3.97 7.01
C PHE A 29 9.44 4.25 6.07
N LEU A 30 9.85 5.53 5.96
CA LEU A 30 11.00 5.91 5.13
C LEU A 30 12.30 5.27 5.61
N ARG A 31 12.52 5.14 6.92
CA ARG A 31 13.69 4.43 7.46
C ARG A 31 13.70 2.95 7.09
N ARG A 32 12.56 2.26 7.15
CA ARG A 32 12.45 0.85 6.71
C ARG A 32 12.78 0.69 5.23
N CYS A 33 12.40 1.67 4.41
CA CYS A 33 12.67 1.66 2.97
C CYS A 33 14.13 1.98 2.61
N LEU A 34 14.70 3.00 3.24
CA LEU A 34 15.96 3.62 2.80
C LEU A 34 17.19 3.13 3.60
N ILE A 35 16.98 2.51 4.75
CA ILE A 35 18.07 1.90 5.52
C ILE A 35 18.11 0.41 5.16
N PRO A 36 19.26 -0.12 4.70
CA PRO A 36 19.40 -1.54 4.42
C PRO A 36 19.03 -2.37 5.65
N CYS A 37 17.94 -3.12 5.55
CA CYS A 37 17.54 -4.08 6.56
C CYS A 37 17.63 -5.47 5.93
N HIS A 38 17.95 -6.50 6.72
CA HIS A 38 18.16 -7.89 6.27
C HIS A 38 16.92 -8.59 5.64
N GLY A 39 15.86 -7.84 5.33
CA GLY A 39 14.55 -8.32 4.89
C GLY A 39 14.27 -8.16 3.39
N GLY A 40 15.22 -8.48 2.51
CA GLY A 40 15.00 -8.61 1.06
C GLY A 40 14.58 -7.35 0.30
N ASP A 41 14.47 -7.50 -1.03
CA ASP A 41 14.05 -6.43 -1.96
C ASP A 41 12.51 -6.23 -1.94
N LYS A 42 11.99 -5.69 -0.84
CA LYS A 42 10.58 -5.35 -0.70
C LYS A 42 10.24 -4.07 -1.49
N ILE A 43 8.95 -3.92 -1.82
CA ILE A 43 8.41 -2.69 -2.41
C ILE A 43 7.68 -1.92 -1.32
N TYR A 44 8.12 -0.70 -1.07
CA TYR A 44 7.52 0.21 -0.11
C TYR A 44 6.57 1.16 -0.84
N THR A 45 5.29 1.19 -0.46
CA THR A 45 4.28 2.03 -1.10
C THR A 45 3.61 2.97 -0.11
N MET A 46 3.60 4.28 -0.42
CA MET A 46 2.76 5.27 0.25
C MET A 46 1.52 5.54 -0.62
N LEU A 47 0.34 5.26 -0.08
CA LEU A 47 -0.95 5.49 -0.74
C LEU A 47 -1.58 6.77 -0.22
N TYR A 48 -2.14 7.59 -1.11
CA TYR A 48 -2.76 8.88 -0.81
C TYR A 48 -1.81 9.86 -0.13
N ALA A 49 -0.55 9.89 -0.58
CA ALA A 49 0.46 10.71 0.08
C ALA A 49 0.18 12.23 -0.03
N ASP A 50 -0.73 12.63 -0.93
CA ASP A 50 -1.29 13.98 -1.04
C ASP A 50 -2.23 14.38 0.11
N GLU A 51 -2.72 13.43 0.91
CA GLU A 51 -3.53 13.69 2.11
C GLU A 51 -2.68 14.04 3.34
N LEU A 52 -1.35 13.88 3.27
CA LEU A 52 -0.47 14.30 4.36
C LEU A 52 -0.53 15.81 4.56
N SER A 53 -0.43 16.25 5.82
CA SER A 53 -0.33 17.67 6.11
C SER A 53 0.92 18.27 5.48
N TYR A 54 0.90 19.58 5.25
CA TYR A 54 2.05 20.30 4.69
C TYR A 54 3.31 20.09 5.53
N GLU A 55 3.21 20.22 6.86
CA GLU A 55 4.34 20.05 7.79
C GLU A 55 4.93 18.64 7.72
N VAL A 56 4.06 17.61 7.72
CA VAL A 56 4.49 16.21 7.63
C VAL A 56 5.13 15.93 6.26
N SER A 57 4.58 16.50 5.19
CA SER A 57 5.11 16.34 3.83
C SER A 57 6.50 16.98 3.67
N CYS A 58 6.68 18.20 4.18
CA CYS A 58 7.98 18.90 4.21
C CYS A 58 9.02 18.08 4.98
N TRP A 59 8.66 17.65 6.18
CA TRP A 59 9.54 16.83 7.00
C TRP A 59 9.88 15.48 6.34
N ALA A 60 8.92 14.86 5.64
CA ALA A 60 9.13 13.61 4.92
C ALA A 60 10.12 13.76 3.75
N GLU A 61 10.03 14.86 2.99
CA GLU A 61 10.99 15.18 1.93
C GLU A 61 12.39 15.37 2.50
N GLU A 62 12.55 16.20 3.54
CA GLU A 62 13.84 16.44 4.19
C GLU A 62 14.45 15.12 4.70
N LEU A 63 13.63 14.27 5.30
CA LEU A 63 14.08 12.97 5.77
C LEU A 63 14.49 12.06 4.60
N PHE A 64 13.72 12.03 3.52
CA PHE A 64 14.04 11.26 2.32
C PHE A 64 15.40 11.71 1.73
N GLN A 65 15.61 13.02 1.57
CA GLN A 65 16.86 13.58 1.03
C GLN A 65 18.07 13.20 1.89
N ARG A 66 17.90 13.14 3.22
CA ARG A 66 18.95 12.70 4.15
C ARG A 66 19.22 11.20 4.10
N LEU A 67 18.20 10.39 3.83
CA LEU A 67 18.28 8.93 3.90
C LEU A 67 18.57 8.25 2.56
N GLN A 68 18.29 8.89 1.42
CA GLN A 68 18.47 8.29 0.08
C GLN A 68 19.92 7.85 -0.21
N GLY A 69 20.91 8.39 0.49
CA GLY A 69 22.33 8.02 0.34
C GLY A 69 22.72 6.68 1.00
N TYR A 70 21.89 6.13 1.88
CA TYR A 70 22.22 4.89 2.63
C TYR A 70 21.94 3.61 1.83
N ASN A 71 21.00 3.66 0.89
CA ASN A 71 20.63 2.54 0.05
C ASN A 71 20.43 3.04 -1.39
N SER A 72 21.20 2.53 -2.34
CA SER A 72 21.05 2.87 -3.77
C SER A 72 20.01 2.01 -4.50
N SER A 73 19.45 0.99 -3.83
CA SER A 73 18.62 -0.05 -4.43
C SER A 73 17.22 -0.14 -3.80
N TYR A 74 16.76 0.92 -3.12
CA TYR A 74 15.42 0.96 -2.56
C TYR A 74 14.34 0.97 -3.66
N ARG A 75 13.14 0.51 -3.30
CA ARG A 75 11.94 0.55 -4.17
C ARG A 75 10.82 1.27 -3.43
N LEU A 76 10.75 2.58 -3.58
CA LEU A 76 9.70 3.43 -3.02
C LEU A 76 8.72 3.84 -4.12
N ILE A 77 7.43 3.61 -3.89
CA ILE A 77 6.33 4.04 -4.75
C ILE A 77 5.47 5.01 -3.95
N ILE A 78 5.25 6.21 -4.49
CA ILE A 78 4.37 7.21 -3.90
C ILE A 78 3.18 7.38 -4.84
N LEU A 79 1.98 7.08 -4.35
CA LEU A 79 0.73 7.22 -5.08
C LEU A 79 -0.08 8.37 -4.48
N CYS A 80 -0.41 9.33 -5.33
CA CYS A 80 -1.14 10.53 -4.99
C CYS A 80 -2.36 10.69 -5.90
N ASN A 81 -3.39 11.37 -5.43
CA ASN A 81 -4.53 11.75 -6.27
C ASN A 81 -4.10 12.81 -7.31
N CYS A 82 -4.39 12.58 -8.59
CA CYS A 82 -4.09 13.51 -9.67
C CYS A 82 -4.91 14.82 -9.60
N GLU A 83 -6.05 14.82 -8.90
CA GLU A 83 -6.82 16.05 -8.66
C GLU A 83 -6.15 16.97 -7.62
N ARG A 84 -5.18 16.46 -6.85
CA ARG A 84 -4.45 17.19 -5.81
C ARG A 84 -2.96 17.34 -6.12
N GLU A 85 -2.62 17.50 -7.40
CA GLU A 85 -1.22 17.70 -7.82
C GLU A 85 -0.55 18.93 -7.18
N ASN A 86 -1.32 19.94 -6.78
CA ASN A 86 -0.81 21.14 -6.09
C ASN A 86 -0.44 20.91 -4.62
N SER A 87 -0.64 19.71 -4.08
CA SER A 87 -0.17 19.38 -2.74
C SER A 87 1.37 19.31 -2.73
N TYR A 88 1.95 19.47 -1.53
CA TYR A 88 3.40 19.64 -1.38
C TYR A 88 4.17 18.44 -1.89
N LEU A 89 3.79 17.23 -1.46
CA LEU A 89 4.53 16.00 -1.76
C LEU A 89 4.62 15.69 -3.27
N PRO A 90 3.51 15.67 -4.05
CA PRO A 90 3.58 15.51 -5.49
C PRO A 90 4.43 16.57 -6.20
N SER A 91 4.40 17.81 -5.69
CA SER A 91 5.19 18.92 -6.24
C SER A 91 6.69 18.72 -6.00
N ALA A 92 7.07 18.38 -4.77
CA ALA A 92 8.45 18.09 -4.35
C ALA A 92 9.07 16.93 -5.16
N PHE A 93 8.31 15.85 -5.36
CA PHE A 93 8.74 14.66 -6.10
C PHE A 93 8.40 14.69 -7.59
N SER A 94 8.07 15.85 -8.14
CA SER A 94 7.68 16.01 -9.56
C SER A 94 8.75 15.51 -10.55
N HIS A 95 10.03 15.62 -10.19
CA HIS A 95 11.17 15.11 -10.98
C HIS A 95 11.18 13.57 -11.10
N CYS A 96 10.52 12.86 -10.18
CA CYS A 96 10.38 11.41 -10.15
C CYS A 96 9.02 10.93 -10.68
N LYS A 97 8.20 11.81 -11.27
CA LYS A 97 6.86 11.47 -11.73
C LYS A 97 6.91 10.46 -12.87
N VAL A 98 6.28 9.32 -12.68
CA VAL A 98 6.14 8.28 -13.71
C VAL A 98 4.85 8.53 -14.50
N HIS A 99 4.95 8.62 -15.82
CA HIS A 99 3.82 8.92 -16.72
C HIS A 99 2.88 7.72 -16.97
N MET A 100 3.21 6.54 -16.45
CA MET A 100 2.42 5.33 -16.61
C MET A 100 1.87 4.86 -15.26
N ILE A 101 0.55 4.72 -15.18
CA ILE A 101 -0.10 4.09 -14.03
C ILE A 101 -0.22 2.59 -14.32
N PRO A 102 0.37 1.70 -13.50
CA PRO A 102 0.23 0.27 -13.70
C PRO A 102 -1.24 -0.13 -13.48
N GLN A 103 -1.90 -0.56 -14.55
CA GLN A 103 -3.27 -1.05 -14.51
C GLN A 103 -3.30 -2.55 -14.76
N ARG A 104 -4.16 -3.25 -14.03
CA ARG A 104 -4.44 -4.68 -14.19
C ARG A 104 -5.94 -4.85 -14.42
N PRO A 105 -6.38 -5.81 -15.25
CA PRO A 105 -7.79 -6.13 -15.38
C PRO A 105 -8.40 -6.50 -14.03
N ARG A 106 -9.66 -6.08 -13.80
CA ARG A 106 -10.38 -6.39 -12.56
C ARG A 106 -10.42 -7.89 -12.26
N ALA A 107 -10.70 -8.72 -13.27
CA ALA A 107 -10.76 -10.16 -13.13
C ALA A 107 -9.43 -10.77 -12.64
N GLU A 108 -8.29 -10.25 -13.10
CA GLU A 108 -6.97 -10.67 -12.63
C GLU A 108 -6.76 -10.32 -11.15
N MET A 109 -7.13 -9.10 -10.75
CA MET A 109 -7.01 -8.66 -9.35
C MET A 109 -7.92 -9.47 -8.42
N GLU A 110 -9.15 -9.73 -8.83
CA GLU A 110 -10.09 -10.58 -8.09
C GLU A 110 -9.55 -12.01 -7.95
N GLN A 111 -9.05 -12.60 -9.02
CA GLN A 111 -8.46 -13.94 -8.97
C GLN A 111 -7.21 -14.00 -8.09
N TYR A 112 -6.36 -12.98 -8.12
CA TYR A 112 -5.19 -12.88 -7.26
C TYR A 112 -5.58 -12.85 -5.78
N LEU A 113 -6.53 -11.98 -5.41
CA LEU A 113 -7.02 -11.89 -4.03
C LEU A 113 -7.72 -13.18 -3.59
N GLN A 114 -8.49 -13.82 -4.49
CA GLN A 114 -9.16 -15.08 -4.21
C GLN A 114 -8.18 -16.17 -3.80
N ARG A 115 -7.08 -16.34 -4.54
CA ARG A 115 -6.03 -17.32 -4.22
C ARG A 115 -5.40 -17.07 -2.86
N HIS A 116 -5.16 -15.80 -2.50
CA HIS A 116 -4.54 -15.46 -1.23
C HIS A 116 -5.48 -15.58 -0.03
N PHE A 117 -6.79 -15.44 -0.22
CA PHE A 117 -7.78 -15.58 0.86
C PHE A 117 -8.35 -17.00 0.99
N GLN A 118 -8.09 -17.89 0.04
CA GLN A 118 -8.51 -19.28 0.11
C GLN A 118 -7.68 -20.06 1.13
N VAL A 119 -8.36 -20.73 2.06
CA VAL A 119 -7.70 -21.53 3.10
C VAL A 119 -7.48 -22.96 2.59
N ALA A 120 -6.20 -23.38 2.49
CA ALA A 120 -5.84 -24.69 1.96
C ALA A 120 -6.32 -25.88 2.82
N GLN A 121 -6.40 -25.70 4.15
CA GLN A 121 -6.92 -26.70 5.10
C GLN A 121 -8.06 -26.10 5.92
N PRO A 122 -9.32 -26.22 5.47
CA PRO A 122 -10.45 -25.58 6.14
C PRO A 122 -10.85 -26.26 7.46
N SER A 123 -10.36 -27.48 7.74
CA SER A 123 -10.66 -28.20 8.99
C SER A 123 -10.20 -27.41 10.22
N GLY A 124 -11.16 -26.92 11.02
CA GLY A 124 -10.89 -26.10 12.20
C GLY A 124 -10.87 -24.59 11.96
N SER A 125 -11.10 -24.13 10.72
CA SER A 125 -11.23 -22.71 10.37
C SER A 125 -12.69 -22.32 10.16
N ALA A 126 -13.05 -21.10 10.58
CA ALA A 126 -14.35 -20.50 10.27
C ALA A 126 -14.58 -20.36 8.75
N ALA A 127 -13.51 -20.35 7.94
CA ALA A 127 -13.59 -20.35 6.48
C ALA A 127 -14.34 -21.58 5.94
N ALA A 128 -14.42 -22.69 6.68
CA ALA A 128 -15.13 -23.89 6.25
C ALA A 128 -16.62 -23.67 5.94
N VAL A 129 -17.28 -22.70 6.59
CA VAL A 129 -18.71 -22.41 6.36
C VAL A 129 -18.94 -21.39 5.25
N PHE A 130 -17.90 -20.71 4.78
CA PHE A 130 -17.99 -19.75 3.69
C PHE A 130 -17.76 -20.43 2.34
N ARG A 131 -18.36 -19.87 1.28
CA ARG A 131 -18.18 -20.39 -0.09
C ARG A 131 -16.69 -20.44 -0.43
N GLU A 132 -16.29 -21.52 -1.09
CA GLU A 132 -14.92 -21.73 -1.59
C GLU A 132 -13.82 -21.70 -0.52
N HIS A 133 -14.19 -21.87 0.76
CA HIS A 133 -13.28 -21.86 1.90
C HIS A 133 -12.49 -20.55 2.06
N MET A 134 -13.19 -19.44 1.81
CA MET A 134 -12.62 -18.09 1.84
C MET A 134 -12.54 -17.55 3.27
N SER A 135 -11.40 -16.95 3.62
CA SER A 135 -11.17 -16.28 4.91
C SER A 135 -11.76 -14.87 4.99
N VAL A 136 -12.08 -14.25 3.86
CA VAL A 136 -12.64 -12.90 3.75
C VAL A 136 -13.85 -12.93 2.82
N GLY A 137 -14.93 -12.26 3.21
CA GLY A 137 -16.15 -12.14 2.41
C GLY A 137 -16.78 -10.75 2.57
N ILE A 138 -17.36 -10.24 1.50
CA ILE A 138 -18.10 -8.98 1.50
C ILE A 138 -19.57 -9.30 1.25
N VAL A 139 -20.43 -9.03 2.24
CA VAL A 139 -21.89 -9.15 2.09
C VAL A 139 -22.44 -7.75 1.83
N SER A 140 -22.93 -7.51 0.61
CA SER A 140 -23.44 -6.20 0.20
C SER A 140 -24.83 -6.33 -0.43
N SER A 141 -25.63 -5.28 -0.32
CA SER A 141 -26.98 -5.20 -0.86
C SER A 141 -27.28 -3.75 -1.18
N LYS A 142 -28.00 -3.54 -2.27
CA LYS A 142 -28.32 -2.19 -2.78
C LYS A 142 -29.32 -1.43 -1.90
N ARG A 143 -30.10 -2.14 -1.08
CA ARG A 143 -31.15 -1.57 -0.22
C ARG A 143 -31.04 -2.10 1.21
N ALA A 144 -31.43 -1.28 2.18
CA ALA A 144 -31.49 -1.67 3.58
C ALA A 144 -32.57 -2.76 3.82
N GLY A 145 -32.45 -3.49 4.93
CA GLY A 145 -33.45 -4.48 5.36
C GLY A 145 -33.44 -5.81 4.58
N MET A 146 -32.36 -6.13 3.87
CA MET A 146 -32.27 -7.33 3.00
C MET A 146 -31.52 -8.51 3.65
N GLY A 147 -31.27 -8.47 4.97
CA GLY A 147 -30.62 -9.57 5.70
C GLY A 147 -29.10 -9.69 5.50
N LYS A 148 -28.41 -8.55 5.35
CA LYS A 148 -26.95 -8.50 5.57
C LYS A 148 -26.65 -8.54 7.06
#